data_AF-A0A8T4K4I8-F1
#
_entry.id   AF-A0A8T4K4I8-F1
#
_cell.length_a   1.000
_cell.length_b   1.000
_cell.length_c   1.000
_cell.angle_alpha   90.00
_cell.angle_beta   90.00
_cell.angle_gamma   90.00
#
_symmetry.space_group_name_H-M   'P 1'
#
loop_
_entity.id
_entity.type
_entity.pdbx_description
1 polymer ?
#
loop_
_entity_poly.entity_id
_entity_poly.type
_entity_poly.pdbx_seq_one_letter_code
_entity_poly.pdbx_strand_id
1 'polypeptide(L)'
;MDFVLSKEHEMARTLFRDFAQAEVKPLAQEVDETEHFPWDTVRKMQKLGFMGIPMPKEYGGQGCDSLTYAMCVEELSKVCGTTGVIVSAHTSLCCEPIRKWGTPEQKEKYL
;
A
#
# COMPACT_ATOMS: atom_id res chain seq x y z
N MET A 1 -8.31 0.62 27.35
CA MET A 1 -7.94 0.49 25.93
C MET A 1 -6.47 0.15 25.88
N ASP A 2 -6.08 -0.78 25.03
CA ASP A 2 -4.68 -1.13 24.78
C ASP A 2 -4.29 -0.56 23.41
N PHE A 3 -3.19 0.19 23.36
CA PHE A 3 -2.69 0.86 22.16
C PHE A 3 -1.30 0.33 21.75
N VAL A 4 -0.81 -0.71 22.42
CA VAL A 4 0.48 -1.31 22.11
C VAL A 4 0.36 -2.13 20.82
N LEU A 5 1.28 -1.90 19.89
CA LEU A 5 1.36 -2.67 18.66
C LEU A 5 1.82 -4.10 18.94
N SER A 6 1.26 -5.05 18.19
CA SER A 6 1.79 -6.41 18.18
C SER A 6 3.19 -6.43 17.57
N LYS A 7 3.95 -7.50 17.83
CA LYS A 7 5.27 -7.69 17.19
C LYS A 7 5.17 -7.74 15.67
N GLU A 8 4.09 -8.32 15.15
CA GLU A 8 3.83 -8.41 13.71
C GLU A 8 3.60 -7.01 13.11
N HIS A 9 2.81 -6.17 13.77
CA HIS A 9 2.61 -4.78 13.37
C HIS A 9 3.90 -3.95 13.43
N GLU A 10 4.73 -4.14 14.46
CA GLU A 10 6.03 -3.47 14.58
C GLU A 10 7.00 -3.86 13.45
N MET A 11 7.02 -5.15 13.09
CA MET A 11 7.81 -5.64 11.97
C MET A 11 7.33 -5.06 10.64
N ALA A 12 6.01 -5.05 10.41
CA ALA A 12 5.41 -4.46 9.21
C ALA A 12 5.71 -2.96 9.11
N ARG A 13 5.51 -2.21 10.20
CA ARG A 13 5.84 -0.77 10.26
C ARG A 13 7.30 -0.52 9.94
N THR A 14 8.21 -1.32 10.49
CA THR A 14 9.65 -1.20 10.21
C THR A 14 9.95 -1.44 8.73
N LEU A 15 9.37 -2.49 8.13
CA LEU A 15 9.50 -2.77 6.70
C LEU A 15 9.04 -1.58 5.84
N PHE A 16 7.85 -1.03 6.13
CA PHE A 16 7.30 0.09 5.35
C PHE A 16 8.13 1.36 5.52
N ARG A 17 8.58 1.66 6.75
CA ARG A 17 9.45 2.79 7.03
C ARG A 17 10.77 2.70 6.28
N ASP A 18 11.41 1.53 6.33
CA ASP A 18 12.72 1.34 5.71
C ASP A 18 12.62 1.43 4.18
N PHE A 19 11.56 0.87 3.58
CA PHE A 19 11.24 1.07 2.17
C PHE A 19 10.99 2.56 1.85
N ALA A 20 10.19 3.25 2.65
CA ALA A 20 9.88 4.66 2.45
C ALA A 20 11.14 5.53 2.47
N GLN A 21 12.06 5.31 3.42
CA GLN A 21 13.31 6.06 3.50
C GLN A 21 14.28 5.75 2.36
N ALA A 22 14.39 4.48 1.96
CA ALA A 22 15.38 4.04 0.97
C ALA A 22 14.92 4.28 -0.48
N GLU A 23 13.64 4.06 -0.77
CA GLU A 23 13.13 3.95 -2.13
C GLU A 23 12.21 5.11 -2.53
N VAL A 24 11.50 5.72 -1.56
CA VAL A 24 10.50 6.76 -1.84
C VAL A 24 11.07 8.16 -1.60
N LYS A 25 11.67 8.39 -0.43
CA LYS A 25 12.18 9.70 -0.01
C LYS A 25 13.18 10.32 -1.00
N PRO A 26 14.15 9.59 -1.59
CA PRO A 26 15.11 10.19 -2.53
C PRO A 26 14.46 10.76 -3.79
N LEU A 27 13.28 10.26 -4.18
CA LEU A 27 12.55 10.67 -5.38
C LEU A 27 11.43 11.67 -5.11
N ALA A 28 11.05 11.85 -3.84
CA ALA A 28 9.84 12.60 -3.46
C ALA A 28 9.83 14.05 -3.97
N GLN A 29 10.96 14.76 -3.88
CA GLN A 29 11.05 16.14 -4.36
C GLN A 29 10.98 16.23 -5.88
N GLU A 30 11.64 15.34 -6.61
CA GLU A 30 11.59 15.33 -8.08
C GLU A 30 10.17 15.04 -8.57
N VAL A 31 9.49 14.05 -7.97
CA VAL A 31 8.10 13.70 -8.28
C VAL A 31 7.17 14.89 -8.09
N ASP A 32 7.37 15.68 -7.02
CA ASP A 32 6.57 16.87 -6.74
C ASP A 32 6.80 17.97 -7.80
N GLU A 33 8.06 18.33 -8.03
CA GLU A 33 8.44 19.43 -8.95
C GLU A 33 8.13 19.15 -10.42
N THR A 34 8.20 17.88 -10.84
CA THR A 34 8.02 17.48 -12.24
C THR A 34 6.66 16.87 -12.55
N GLU A 35 5.85 16.61 -11.51
CA GLU A 35 4.51 16.02 -11.60
C GLU A 35 4.47 14.66 -12.33
N HIS A 36 5.61 13.99 -12.48
CA HIS A 36 5.66 12.69 -13.15
C HIS A 36 5.13 11.58 -12.22
N PHE A 37 4.48 10.57 -12.82
CA PHE A 37 4.04 9.42 -12.05
C PHE A 37 5.22 8.48 -11.72
N PRO A 38 5.48 8.14 -10.44
CA PRO A 38 6.68 7.41 -10.02
C PRO A 38 6.57 5.90 -10.28
N TRP A 39 6.57 5.50 -11.55
CA TRP A 39 6.38 4.10 -11.97
C TRP A 39 7.38 3.12 -11.36
N ASP A 40 8.63 3.54 -11.17
CA ASP A 40 9.66 2.66 -10.63
C ASP A 40 9.40 2.32 -9.16
N THR A 41 8.97 3.30 -8.36
CA THR A 41 8.51 3.08 -6.98
C THR A 41 7.29 2.17 -6.95
N VAL A 42 6.30 2.41 -7.83
CA VAL A 42 5.09 1.58 -7.91
C VAL A 42 5.40 0.14 -8.26
N ARG A 43 6.29 -0.10 -9.24
CA ARG A 43 6.72 -1.47 -9.60
C ARG A 43 7.42 -2.18 -8.45
N LYS A 44 8.21 -1.48 -7.64
CA LYS A 44 8.83 -2.05 -6.43
C LYS A 44 7.75 -2.41 -5.40
N MET A 45 6.81 -1.51 -5.13
CA MET A 45 5.68 -1.77 -4.23
C MET A 45 4.82 -2.96 -4.67
N GLN A 46 4.56 -3.10 -5.98
CA GLN A 46 3.85 -4.27 -6.53
C GLN A 46 4.58 -5.58 -6.25
N LYS A 47 5.90 -5.63 -6.49
CA LYS A 47 6.73 -6.82 -6.22
C LYS A 47 6.78 -7.18 -4.74
N LEU A 48 6.71 -6.19 -3.86
CA LEU A 48 6.69 -6.37 -2.40
C LEU A 48 5.28 -6.64 -1.84
N GLY A 49 4.24 -6.66 -2.68
CA GLY A 49 2.86 -6.94 -2.27
C GLY A 49 2.15 -5.76 -1.59
N PHE A 50 2.70 -4.55 -1.62
CA PHE A 50 2.15 -3.40 -0.89
C PHE A 50 0.79 -2.95 -1.44
N MET A 51 0.54 -3.17 -2.72
CA MET A 51 -0.71 -2.80 -3.40
C MET A 51 -1.90 -3.67 -2.97
N GLY A 52 -1.64 -4.87 -2.42
CA GLY A 52 -2.63 -5.86 -2.05
C GLY A 52 -2.63 -6.24 -0.57
N ILE A 53 -2.11 -5.38 0.32
CA ILE A 53 -1.93 -5.70 1.76
C ILE A 53 -3.21 -6.28 2.40
N PRO A 54 -4.37 -5.61 2.37
CA PRO A 54 -5.58 -6.13 2.98
C PRO A 54 -6.38 -7.06 2.06
N MET A 55 -5.95 -7.23 0.80
CA MET A 55 -6.69 -8.04 -0.17
C MET A 55 -6.50 -9.53 0.15
N PRO A 56 -7.55 -10.36 0.12
CA PRO A 56 -7.45 -11.80 0.36
C PRO A 56 -6.47 -12.50 -0.60
N LYS A 57 -5.82 -13.56 -0.10
CA LYS A 57 -4.86 -14.36 -0.88
C LYS A 57 -5.49 -15.05 -2.09
N GLU A 58 -6.77 -15.38 -2.04
CA GLU A 58 -7.52 -15.97 -3.18
C GLU A 58 -7.57 -15.03 -4.39
N TYR A 59 -7.42 -13.72 -4.18
CA TYR A 59 -7.33 -12.69 -5.23
C TYR A 59 -5.90 -12.15 -5.36
N GLY A 60 -4.87 -12.94 -5.03
CA GLY A 60 -3.47 -12.54 -5.16
C GLY A 60 -2.96 -11.50 -4.15
N GLY A 61 -3.76 -11.14 -3.14
CA GLY A 61 -3.36 -10.22 -2.07
C GLY A 61 -2.52 -10.85 -0.96
N GLN A 62 -2.17 -10.07 0.05
CA GLN A 62 -1.36 -10.52 1.19
C GLN A 62 -2.20 -11.07 2.36
N GLY A 63 -3.48 -10.67 2.45
CA GLY A 63 -4.41 -11.08 3.50
C GLY A 63 -4.07 -10.52 4.88
N CYS A 64 -3.35 -9.39 4.95
CA CYS A 64 -3.06 -8.69 6.21
C CYS A 64 -4.29 -7.89 6.70
N ASP A 65 -4.23 -7.42 7.94
CA ASP A 65 -5.32 -6.62 8.51
C ASP A 65 -5.29 -5.14 8.05
N SER A 66 -6.38 -4.43 8.33
CA SER A 66 -6.52 -3.00 7.98
C SER A 66 -5.53 -2.11 8.71
N LEU A 67 -5.05 -2.51 9.89
CA LEU A 67 -4.07 -1.74 10.66
C LEU A 67 -2.69 -1.81 10.00
N THR A 68 -2.27 -2.99 9.54
CA THR A 68 -1.04 -3.17 8.74
C THR A 68 -1.10 -2.33 7.47
N TYR A 69 -2.25 -2.33 6.78
CA TYR A 69 -2.46 -1.47 5.62
C TYR A 69 -2.35 0.02 5.96
N ALA A 70 -3.00 0.47 7.04
CA ALA A 70 -2.94 1.85 7.50
C ALA A 70 -1.50 2.29 7.82
N MET A 71 -0.69 1.41 8.43
CA MET A 71 0.73 1.68 8.69
C MET A 71 1.55 1.83 7.41
N CYS A 72 1.26 1.04 6.37
CA CYS A 72 1.92 1.20 5.07
C CYS A 72 1.63 2.58 4.47
N VAL A 73 0.34 2.98 4.45
CA VAL A 73 -0.06 4.31 3.99
C VAL A 73 0.62 5.40 4.82
N GLU A 74 0.61 5.28 6.16
CA GLU A 74 1.23 6.23 7.08
C GLU A 74 2.74 6.41 6.81
N GLU A 75 3.50 5.31 6.75
CA GLU A 75 4.96 5.37 6.57
C GLU A 75 5.36 5.93 5.20
N LEU A 76 4.62 5.59 4.13
CA LEU A 76 4.84 6.18 2.80
C LEU A 76 4.52 7.68 2.81
N SER A 77 3.40 8.07 3.41
CA SER A 77 2.95 9.47 3.47
C SER A 77 3.85 10.36 4.32
N LYS A 78 4.62 9.82 5.28
CA LYS A 78 5.65 10.58 6.03
C LYS A 78 6.73 11.18 5.12
N VAL A 79 6.97 10.59 3.96
CA VAL A 79 8.03 11.03 3.03
C VAL A 79 7.51 11.50 1.68
N CYS A 80 6.37 10.98 1.20
CA CYS A 80 5.76 11.38 -0.06
C CYS A 80 4.24 11.13 -0.04
N GLY A 81 3.46 12.21 0.05
CA GLY A 81 2.00 12.15 0.00
C GLY A 81 1.46 11.48 -1.26
N THR A 82 2.06 11.78 -2.43
CA THR A 82 1.71 11.18 -3.72
C THR A 82 1.86 9.66 -3.70
N THR A 83 2.94 9.14 -3.13
CA THR A 83 3.16 7.68 -3.07
C THR A 83 2.17 7.00 -2.12
N GLY A 84 1.92 7.62 -0.96
CA GLY A 84 0.90 7.13 -0.03
C GLY A 84 -0.51 7.08 -0.64
N VAL A 85 -0.91 8.14 -1.38
CA VAL A 85 -2.23 8.17 -2.01
C VAL A 85 -2.37 7.17 -3.17
N ILE A 86 -1.28 6.85 -3.90
CA ILE A 86 -1.31 5.81 -4.93
C ILE A 86 -1.71 4.46 -4.34
N VAL A 87 -1.07 4.05 -3.23
CA VAL A 87 -1.43 2.82 -2.51
C VAL A 87 -2.84 2.94 -1.95
N SER A 88 -3.18 4.08 -1.34
CA SER A 88 -4.49 4.28 -0.74
C SER A 88 -5.64 4.17 -1.74
N ALA A 89 -5.53 4.86 -2.87
CA ALA A 89 -6.57 4.90 -3.90
C ALA A 89 -6.70 3.55 -4.60
N HIS A 90 -5.58 2.90 -4.95
CA HIS A 90 -5.61 1.58 -5.56
C HIS A 90 -6.33 0.56 -4.64
N THR A 91 -5.88 0.44 -3.40
CA THR A 91 -6.40 -0.59 -2.49
C THR A 91 -7.80 -0.28 -1.98
N SER A 92 -8.04 0.93 -1.46
CA SER A 92 -9.31 1.27 -0.77
C SER A 92 -10.40 1.79 -1.70
N LEU A 93 -10.06 2.45 -2.80
CA LEU A 93 -11.06 3.09 -3.68
C LEU A 93 -11.35 2.26 -4.93
N CYS A 94 -10.40 1.46 -5.41
CA CYS A 94 -10.59 0.57 -6.55
C CYS A 94 -10.86 -0.87 -6.09
N CYS A 95 -9.90 -1.51 -5.43
CA CYS A 95 -10.00 -2.94 -5.15
C CYS A 95 -11.09 -3.27 -4.12
N GLU A 96 -11.20 -2.49 -3.03
CA GLU A 96 -12.16 -2.79 -1.96
C GLU A 96 -13.64 -2.77 -2.42
N PRO A 97 -14.13 -1.79 -3.21
CA PRO A 97 -15.48 -1.86 -3.76
C PRO A 97 -15.72 -3.09 -4.65
N ILE A 98 -14.76 -3.47 -5.49
CA ILE A 98 -14.85 -4.68 -6.33
C ILE A 98 -14.91 -5.93 -5.46
N ARG A 99 -14.05 -6.02 -4.44
CA ARG A 99 -14.02 -7.15 -3.51
C ARG A 99 -15.33 -7.29 -2.74
N LYS A 100 -15.89 -6.18 -2.28
CA LYS A 100 -17.09 -6.17 -1.43
C LYS A 100 -18.38 -6.36 -2.24
N TRP A 101 -18.47 -5.77 -3.43
CA TRP A 101 -19.73 -5.64 -4.16
C TRP A 101 -19.71 -6.23 -5.57
N GLY A 102 -18.54 -6.64 -6.08
CA GLY A 102 -18.43 -7.26 -7.40
C GLY A 102 -19.06 -8.67 -7.45
N THR A 103 -19.48 -9.09 -8.64
CA THR A 103 -19.83 -10.49 -8.91
C THR A 103 -18.58 -11.38 -8.85
N PRO A 104 -18.72 -12.71 -8.73
CA PRO A 104 -17.58 -13.62 -8.81
C PRO A 104 -16.69 -13.37 -10.04
N GLU A 105 -17.30 -13.16 -11.21
CA GLU A 105 -16.61 -12.92 -12.47
C GLU A 105 -15.87 -11.56 -12.48
N GLN A 106 -16.44 -10.54 -11.83
CA GLN A 106 -15.77 -9.24 -11.68
C GLN A 106 -14.56 -9.35 -10.74
N LYS A 107 -14.67 -10.11 -9.65
CA LYS A 107 -13.55 -10.31 -8.73
C LYS A 107 -12.42 -11.08 -9.39
N GLU A 108 -12.72 -12.19 -10.08
CA GLU A 108 -11.73 -12.98 -10.81
C GLU A 108 -11.02 -12.18 -11.91
N LYS A 109 -11.74 -11.26 -12.57
CA LYS A 109 -11.17 -10.48 -13.67
C LYS A 109 -10.32 -9.29 -13.20
N TYR A 110 -10.69 -8.64 -12.10
CA TYR A 110 -10.17 -7.31 -11.74
C TYR A 110 -9.34 -7.27 -10.45
N LEU A 111 -9.39 -8.31 -9.62
CA LEU A 111 -8.58 -8.45 -8.40
C LEU A 111 -7.51 -9.51 -8.63
#